data_AF-A0A521FSG1-F1
#
_entry.id   AF-A0A521FSG1-F1
#
_cell.length_a   1.000
_cell.length_b   1.000
_cell.length_c   1.000
_cell.angle_alpha   90.00
_cell.angle_beta   90.00
_cell.angle_gamma   90.00
#
_symmetry.space_group_name_H-M   'P 1'
#
loop_
_entity.id
_entity.type
_entity.pdbx_description
1 polymer ?
#
loop_
_entity_poly.entity_id
_entity_poly.type
_entity_poly.pdbx_seq_one_letter_code
_entity_poly.pdbx_strand_id
1 'polypeptide(L)'
;MKNFKLMSAACLLALAASPALANGPRIYPYPASANYCPAGLQPITIDGVICCGTPNQSMTYQQAKAAPGPRTYRPARRSGMVCPEGEKGCYQR
;
A
#
# COMPACT_ATOMS: atom_id res chain seq x y z
N MET A 1 48.35 13.87 -14.82
CA MET A 1 46.97 14.40 -14.77
C MET A 1 45.98 13.39 -15.34
N LYS A 2 45.66 12.29 -14.63
CA LYS A 2 44.70 11.26 -15.09
C LYS A 2 43.65 10.86 -14.04
N ASN A 3 43.77 11.38 -12.81
CA ASN A 3 42.98 10.91 -11.66
C ASN A 3 41.77 11.82 -11.36
N PHE A 4 41.65 12.99 -12.01
CA PHE A 4 40.57 13.94 -11.77
C PHE A 4 39.21 13.50 -12.35
N LYS A 5 39.23 12.65 -13.40
CA LYS A 5 38.00 12.11 -14.01
C LYS A 5 37.29 11.09 -13.12
N LEU A 6 38.01 10.38 -12.25
CA LEU A 6 37.42 9.40 -11.34
C LEU A 6 36.62 10.05 -10.20
N MET A 7 37.03 11.24 -9.74
CA MET A 7 36.35 11.94 -8.64
C MET A 7 35.01 12.56 -9.04
N SER A 8 34.80 12.88 -10.33
CA SER A 8 33.57 13.51 -10.81
C SER A 8 32.40 12.52 -10.96
N ALA A 9 32.68 11.25 -11.25
CA ALA A 9 31.67 10.21 -11.43
C ALA A 9 31.04 9.74 -10.11
N ALA A 10 31.80 9.74 -9.01
CA ALA A 10 31.31 9.32 -7.69
C ALA A 10 30.30 10.33 -7.09
N CYS A 11 30.48 11.63 -7.37
CA CYS A 11 29.59 12.66 -6.87
C CYS A 11 28.19 12.60 -7.52
N LEU A 12 28.13 12.32 -8.83
CA LEU A 12 26.86 12.22 -9.57
C LEU A 12 25.99 11.02 -9.15
N LEU A 13 26.60 9.92 -8.68
CA LEU A 13 25.87 8.76 -8.15
C LEU A 13 25.27 9.02 -6.75
N ALA A 14 25.89 9.89 -5.94
CA ALA A 14 25.37 10.23 -4.61
C ALA A 14 24.07 11.08 -4.68
N LEU A 15 23.89 11.90 -5.72
CA LEU A 15 22.68 12.72 -5.88
C LEU A 15 21.44 11.91 -6.33
N ALA A 16 21.62 10.71 -6.89
CA ALA A 16 20.53 9.88 -7.41
C ALA A 16 19.75 9.10 -6.33
N ALA A 17 20.25 9.00 -5.10
CA ALA A 17 19.60 8.27 -4.00
C ALA A 17 18.61 9.11 -3.17
N SER A 18 18.48 10.40 -3.49
CA SER A 18 17.75 11.38 -2.68
C SER A 18 16.23 11.22 -2.55
N PRO A 19 15.46 10.68 -3.54
CA PRO A 19 14.00 10.72 -3.42
C PRO A 19 13.43 9.71 -2.42
N ALA A 20 14.19 8.69 -2.01
CA ALA A 20 13.74 7.68 -1.05
C ALA A 20 13.81 8.15 0.41
N LEU A 21 14.70 9.11 0.73
CA LEU A 21 14.91 9.61 2.10
C LEU A 21 14.04 10.81 2.46
N ALA A 22 13.52 11.55 1.46
CA ALA A 22 12.78 12.80 1.70
C ALA A 22 11.34 12.59 2.19
N ASN A 23 10.75 11.41 1.95
CA ASN A 23 9.39 11.12 2.36
C ASN A 23 9.41 10.29 3.65
N GLY A 24 9.28 10.95 4.79
CA GLY A 24 9.03 10.27 6.07
C GLY A 24 7.80 9.34 6.04
N PRO A 25 7.59 8.52 7.08
CA PRO A 25 6.47 7.58 7.12
C PRO A 25 5.13 8.30 6.88
N ARG A 26 4.32 7.77 5.97
CA ARG A 26 3.01 8.33 5.65
C ARG A 26 2.01 7.88 6.69
N ILE A 27 1.50 8.84 7.47
CA ILE A 27 0.59 8.61 8.59
C ILE A 27 -0.80 9.10 8.18
N TYR A 28 -1.71 8.14 8.00
CA TYR A 28 -3.06 8.44 7.54
C TYR A 28 -4.03 8.52 8.71
N PRO A 29 -4.98 9.46 8.74
CA PRO A 29 -6.09 9.44 9.70
C PRO A 29 -6.94 8.18 9.53
N TYR A 30 -7.35 7.58 10.65
CA TYR A 30 -8.32 6.49 10.68
C TYR A 30 -9.68 7.02 11.13
N PRO A 31 -10.74 6.93 10.30
CA PRO A 31 -12.07 7.42 10.67
C PRO A 31 -12.74 6.45 11.66
N ALA A 32 -12.46 6.60 12.95
CA ALA A 32 -13.16 5.88 14.01
C ALA A 32 -14.26 6.75 14.63
N SER A 33 -15.39 6.13 14.97
CA SER A 33 -16.45 6.80 15.73
C SER A 33 -16.07 7.06 17.19
N ALA A 34 -15.07 6.35 17.72
CA ALA A 34 -14.60 6.46 19.10
C ALA A 34 -13.08 6.43 19.14
N ASN A 35 -12.49 7.23 20.03
CA ASN A 35 -11.05 7.31 20.23
C ASN A 35 -10.65 6.45 21.42
N TYR A 36 -10.07 5.27 21.15
CA TYR A 36 -9.50 4.37 22.18
C TYR A 36 -8.03 4.64 22.47
N CYS A 37 -7.52 5.76 21.97
CA CYS A 37 -6.14 6.17 22.16
C CYS A 37 -5.97 6.92 23.50
N PRO A 38 -4.77 6.87 24.10
CA PRO A 38 -4.47 7.64 25.30
C PRO A 38 -4.63 9.15 25.03
N ALA A 39 -4.80 9.92 26.10
CA ALA A 39 -5.20 11.33 26.05
C ALA A 39 -4.38 12.16 25.04
N GLY A 40 -5.07 12.84 24.14
CA GLY A 40 -4.48 13.74 23.14
C GLY A 40 -4.02 13.06 21.83
N LEU A 41 -4.11 11.74 21.71
CA LEU A 41 -3.82 11.02 20.47
C LEU A 41 -5.09 10.55 19.78
N GLN A 42 -5.04 10.50 18.45
CA GLN A 42 -6.13 9.97 17.62
C GLN A 42 -5.70 8.65 16.96
N PRO A 43 -6.66 7.82 16.54
CA PRO A 43 -6.36 6.64 15.75
C PRO A 43 -5.83 7.05 14.37
N ILE A 44 -4.71 6.45 13.99
CA ILE A 44 -4.02 6.64 12.72
C ILE A 44 -3.70 5.28 12.12
N THR A 45 -3.38 5.27 10.83
CA THR A 45 -2.98 4.07 10.09
C THR A 45 -1.64 4.31 9.41
N ILE A 46 -0.68 3.42 9.67
CA ILE A 46 0.64 3.41 9.03
C ILE A 46 0.82 2.01 8.44
N ASP A 47 1.12 1.94 7.15
CA ASP A 47 1.31 0.67 6.42
C ASP A 47 0.16 -0.35 6.59
N GLY A 48 -1.04 0.13 6.87
CA GLY A 48 -2.24 -0.69 7.08
C GLY A 48 -2.49 -1.15 8.52
N VAL A 49 -1.60 -0.84 9.47
CA VAL A 49 -1.78 -1.12 10.89
C VAL A 49 -2.37 0.10 11.60
N ILE A 50 -3.35 -0.14 12.48
CA ILE A 50 -3.98 0.92 13.28
C ILE A 50 -3.17 1.12 14.56
N CYS A 51 -2.79 2.37 14.82
CA CYS A 51 -2.04 2.78 16.00
C CYS A 51 -2.49 4.17 16.47
N CYS A 52 -1.95 4.66 17.59
CA CYS A 52 -2.27 5.98 18.14
C CYS A 52 -1.18 6.99 17.78
N GLY A 53 -1.58 8.18 17.31
CA GLY A 53 -0.64 9.21 16.89
C GLY A 53 -1.32 10.44 16.28
N THR A 54 -0.53 11.24 15.57
CA THR A 54 -0.99 12.45 14.88
C THR A 54 -0.87 12.26 13.36
N PRO A 55 -1.96 12.45 12.58
CA PRO A 55 -1.93 12.26 11.14
C PRO A 55 -1.08 13.33 10.45
N ASN A 56 -0.35 12.94 9.40
CA ASN A 56 0.37 13.87 8.52
C ASN A 56 -0.27 13.98 7.11
N GLN A 57 -1.25 13.11 6.81
CA GLN A 57 -2.00 13.13 5.55
C GLN A 57 -3.42 13.63 5.74
N SER A 58 -3.96 14.29 4.72
CA SER A 58 -5.37 14.72 4.66
C SER A 58 -6.33 13.62 4.18
N MET A 59 -5.80 12.51 3.64
CA MET A 59 -6.58 11.39 3.12
C MET A 59 -6.44 10.14 3.98
N THR A 60 -7.40 9.22 3.92
CA THR A 60 -7.32 7.92 4.62
C THR A 60 -6.41 6.93 3.89
N TYR A 61 -5.94 5.89 4.61
CA TYR A 61 -5.12 4.83 4.01
C TYR A 61 -5.85 4.13 2.84
N GLN A 62 -7.16 3.92 2.96
CA GLN A 62 -7.98 3.30 1.91
C GLN A 62 -8.02 4.15 0.64
N GLN A 63 -8.14 5.47 0.78
CA GLN A 63 -8.10 6.40 -0.34
C GLN A 63 -6.71 6.43 -0.99
N ALA A 64 -5.64 6.41 -0.19
CA ALA A 64 -4.27 6.37 -0.70
C ALA A 64 -3.93 5.07 -1.45
N LYS A 65 -4.55 3.95 -1.07
CA LYS A 65 -4.40 2.64 -1.71
C LYS A 65 -5.40 2.39 -2.85
N ALA A 66 -6.37 3.27 -3.05
CA ALA A 66 -7.31 3.14 -4.15
C ALA A 66 -6.56 3.34 -5.47
N ALA A 67 -6.33 2.23 -6.19
CA ALA A 67 -5.76 2.30 -7.53
C ALA A 67 -6.72 3.10 -8.44
N PRO A 68 -6.23 4.11 -9.18
CA PRO A 68 -7.03 4.77 -10.19
C PRO A 68 -7.27 3.78 -11.33
N GLY A 69 -8.48 3.23 -11.42
CA GLY A 69 -8.85 2.33 -12.51
C GLY A 69 -10.27 1.76 -12.35
N PRO A 70 -10.99 1.50 -13.45
CA PRO A 70 -12.31 0.92 -13.39
C PRO A 70 -12.23 -0.50 -12.81
N ARG A 71 -12.95 -0.75 -11.72
CA ARG A 71 -13.17 -2.12 -11.22
C ARG A 71 -14.13 -2.82 -12.18
N THR A 72 -13.59 -3.58 -13.13
CA THR A 72 -14.42 -4.40 -14.01
C THR A 72 -14.68 -5.74 -13.33
N TYR A 73 -15.90 -5.95 -12.85
CA TYR A 73 -16.36 -7.28 -12.48
C TYR A 73 -16.55 -8.09 -13.77
N ARG A 74 -15.67 -9.06 -14.00
CA ARG A 74 -15.87 -10.08 -15.03
C ARG A 74 -16.52 -11.28 -14.33
N PRO A 75 -17.82 -11.55 -14.54
CA PRO A 75 -18.40 -12.77 -14.01
C PRO A 75 -17.58 -13.94 -14.55
N ALA A 76 -17.08 -14.78 -13.64
CA ALA A 76 -16.46 -16.03 -14.05
C ALA A 76 -17.51 -16.78 -14.89
N ARG A 77 -17.15 -17.17 -16.12
CA ARG A 77 -18.02 -18.06 -16.90
C ARG A 77 -18.26 -19.28 -16.00
N ARG A 78 -19.52 -19.63 -15.75
CA ARG A 78 -19.83 -20.88 -15.06
C ARG A 78 -19.16 -21.97 -15.88
N SER A 79 -18.11 -22.57 -15.33
CA SER A 79 -17.58 -23.80 -15.88
C SER A 79 -18.76 -24.76 -15.90
N GLY A 80 -19.05 -25.43 -17.01
CA GLY A 80 -20.06 -26.50 -17.09
C GLY A 80 -19.69 -27.73 -16.26
N MET A 81 -18.87 -27.55 -15.23
CA MET A 81 -18.45 -28.54 -14.27
C MET A 81 -19.61 -28.89 -13.36
N VAL A 82 -19.95 -30.18 -13.35
CA VAL A 82 -20.89 -30.79 -12.42
C VAL A 82 -20.08 -31.31 -11.23
N CYS A 83 -20.45 -30.87 -10.02
CA CYS A 83 -19.85 -31.32 -8.77
C CYS A 83 -20.97 -31.94 -7.91
N PRO A 84 -21.22 -33.26 -8.03
CA PRO A 84 -22.26 -33.91 -7.25
C PRO A 84 -21.89 -34.00 -5.76
N GLU A 85 -22.89 -33.94 -4.90
CA GLU A 85 -22.71 -34.03 -3.44
C GLU A 85 -22.17 -35.41 -3.06
N GLY A 86 -21.15 -35.43 -2.19
CA GLY A 86 -20.57 -36.68 -1.69
C GLY A 86 -19.49 -37.31 -2.59
N GLU A 87 -19.21 -36.76 -3.77
CA GLU A 87 -18.10 -37.22 -4.61
C GLU A 87 -16.88 -36.30 -4.53
N LYS A 88 -15.69 -36.89 -4.68
CA LYS A 88 -14.44 -36.14 -4.75
C LYS A 88 -14.19 -35.71 -6.19
N GLY A 89 -14.48 -34.46 -6.50
CA GLY A 89 -14.11 -33.82 -7.76
C GLY A 89 -15.29 -33.29 -8.55
N CYS A 90 -14.98 -32.54 -9.60
CA CYS A 90 -15.96 -32.00 -10.53
C CYS A 90 -15.58 -32.43 -11.95
N TYR A 91 -16.55 -32.70 -12.80
CA TYR A 91 -16.32 -33.13 -14.18
C TYR A 91 -17.10 -32.27 -15.16
N GLN A 92 -16.57 -32.10 -16.38
CA GLN A 92 -17.28 -31.43 -17.46
C GLN A 92 -18.38 -32.37 -17.98
N ARG A 93 -19.63 -31.90 -18.06
CA ARG A 93 -20.73 -32.67 -18.65
C ARG A 93 -20.65 -32.72 -20.17
#